data_AF-A0A8X6FFR4-F1
#
_entry.id   AF-A0A8X6FFR4-F1
#
_cell.length_a   1.000
_cell.length_b   1.000
_cell.length_c   1.000
_cell.angle_alpha   90.00
_cell.angle_beta   90.00
_cell.angle_gamma   90.00
#
_symmetry.space_group_name_H-M   'P 1'
#
loop_
_entity.id
_entity.type
_entity.pdbx_description
1 polymer ?
#
loop_
_entity_poly.entity_id
_entity_poly.type
_entity_poly.pdbx_seq_one_letter_code
_entity_poly.pdbx_strand_id
1 'polypeptide(L)'
;MDIALESLLCDTQDESCDRIDSFYFRTVYWTDWGSRPRIEKAMLDGSERKAIVDTSLFWPNGLTIDYPLQRLYWADAKHHVIETSALDGSGRRRVIER
;
A
#
# COMPACT_ATOMS: atom_id res chain seq x y z
N MET A 1 -3.08 8.20 10.10
CA MET A 1 -1.78 7.53 9.87
C MET A 1 -2.10 6.10 10.11
N ASP A 2 -2.09 5.34 9.04
CA ASP A 2 -2.45 3.93 9.02
C ASP A 2 -1.33 3.16 8.34
N ILE A 3 -1.12 1.93 8.77
CA ILE A 3 -0.04 1.08 8.32
C ILE A 3 -0.63 -0.22 7.80
N ALA A 4 -0.35 -0.56 6.55
CA ALA A 4 -0.70 -1.87 6.02
C ALA A 4 0.40 -2.83 6.45
N LEU A 5 0.18 -3.46 7.59
CA LEU A 5 0.99 -4.55 8.15
C LEU A 5 0.04 -5.75 8.36
N GLU A 6 -0.23 -6.51 7.31
CA GLU A 6 -0.79 -7.85 7.50
C GLU A 6 0.31 -8.86 7.20
N SER A 7 0.96 -9.33 8.27
CA SER A 7 1.68 -10.59 8.24
C SER A 7 0.66 -11.72 8.13
N LEU A 8 0.13 -11.93 6.92
CA LEU A 8 -0.46 -13.22 6.61
C LEU A 8 0.71 -14.21 6.58
N LEU A 9 0.85 -15.00 7.65
CA LEU A 9 1.43 -16.32 7.51
C LEU A 9 0.69 -16.94 6.32
N CYS A 10 1.35 -17.03 5.16
CA CYS A 10 0.80 -17.80 4.05
C CYS A 10 0.52 -19.18 4.63
N ASP A 11 -0.74 -19.60 4.62
CA ASP A 11 -1.12 -20.92 5.11
C ASP A 11 -0.24 -21.91 4.35
N THR A 12 0.52 -22.72 5.08
CA THR A 12 1.75 -23.41 4.62
C THR A 12 1.50 -24.56 3.63
N GLN A 13 0.47 -24.44 2.79
CA GLN A 13 -0.01 -25.49 1.90
C GLN A 13 -0.17 -25.05 0.43
N ASP A 14 0.18 -23.80 0.07
CA ASP A 14 0.23 -23.37 -1.34
C ASP A 14 1.68 -23.10 -1.78
N GLU A 15 2.31 -24.10 -2.40
CA GLU A 15 3.70 -24.02 -2.89
C GLU A 15 3.91 -23.00 -4.04
N SER A 16 2.85 -22.35 -4.51
CA SER A 16 2.97 -21.19 -5.40
C SER A 16 3.35 -19.89 -4.67
N CYS A 17 3.15 -19.83 -3.35
CA CYS A 17 3.44 -18.68 -2.47
C CYS A 17 4.95 -18.55 -2.18
N ASP A 18 5.67 -19.67 -2.02
CA ASP A 18 7.08 -19.70 -1.57
C ASP A 18 8.08 -19.00 -2.50
N ARG A 19 7.75 -18.83 -3.79
CA ARG A 19 8.62 -18.12 -4.76
C ARG A 19 8.34 -16.63 -4.85
N ILE A 20 7.14 -16.20 -4.46
CA ILE A 20 6.68 -14.82 -4.50
C ILE A 20 6.92 -14.14 -3.13
N ASP A 21 7.03 -14.92 -2.04
CA ASP A 21 7.16 -14.44 -0.67
C ASP A 21 8.44 -13.62 -0.37
N SER A 22 9.61 -14.04 -0.86
CA SER A 22 10.88 -13.51 -0.30
C SER A 22 11.14 -12.01 -0.49
N PHE A 23 10.55 -11.37 -1.51
CA PHE A 23 10.77 -9.94 -1.79
C PHE A 23 9.64 -9.05 -1.27
N TYR A 24 8.37 -9.48 -1.37
CA TYR A 24 7.22 -8.68 -0.95
C TYR A 24 6.98 -8.70 0.57
N PHE A 25 7.34 -9.80 1.25
CA PHE A 25 7.24 -9.90 2.72
C PHE A 25 8.21 -9.00 3.46
N ARG A 26 9.14 -8.38 2.73
CA ARG A 26 10.13 -7.47 3.30
C ARG A 26 9.78 -6.01 3.09
N THR A 27 8.61 -5.64 2.57
CA THR A 27 8.22 -4.24 2.39
C THR A 27 7.04 -3.84 3.28
N VAL A 28 7.13 -2.69 3.93
CA VAL A 28 6.03 -2.06 4.67
C VAL A 28 5.47 -0.89 3.88
N TYR A 29 4.15 -0.69 3.96
CA TYR A 29 3.45 0.42 3.33
C TYR A 29 2.66 1.20 4.38
N TRP A 30 2.68 2.53 4.30
CA TRP A 30 1.94 3.36 5.24
C TRP A 30 1.44 4.66 4.60
N THR A 31 0.45 5.25 5.27
CA THR A 31 -0.10 6.57 4.96
C THR A 31 0.43 7.60 5.93
N ASP A 32 0.96 8.72 5.42
CA ASP A 32 1.36 9.89 6.20
C ASP A 32 0.51 11.07 5.72
N TRP A 33 -0.18 11.73 6.65
CA TRP A 33 -1.09 12.85 6.37
C TRP A 33 -0.61 14.13 7.08
N GLY A 34 0.69 14.21 7.36
CA GLY A 34 1.34 15.41 7.88
C GLY A 34 1.37 16.57 6.87
N SER A 35 2.34 17.48 6.99
CA SER A 35 2.43 18.67 6.15
C SER A 35 2.56 18.40 4.64
N ARG A 36 2.99 17.19 4.27
CA ARG A 36 3.03 16.69 2.88
C ARG A 36 2.42 15.28 2.84
N PRO A 37 1.10 15.17 2.61
CA PRO A 37 0.42 13.89 2.57
C PRO A 37 1.01 12.97 1.51
N ARG A 38 1.28 11.71 1.89
CA ARG A 38 1.97 10.73 1.06
C ARG A 38 1.61 9.31 1.48
N ILE A 39 1.69 8.41 0.51
CA ILE A 39 1.73 6.98 0.75
C ILE A 39 3.14 6.53 0.40
N GLU A 40 3.78 5.87 1.35
CA GLU A 40 5.18 5.49 1.27
C GLU A 40 5.33 3.98 1.43
N LYS A 41 6.47 3.50 0.95
CA LYS A 41 6.95 2.15 1.22
C LYS A 41 8.41 2.16 1.64
N ALA A 42 8.82 1.13 2.37
CA ALA A 42 10.21 0.88 2.71
C ALA A 42 10.40 -0.61 2.97
N MET A 43 11.64 -1.10 2.88
CA MET A 43 11.96 -2.43 3.38
C MET A 43 11.77 -2.48 4.91
N LEU A 44 11.54 -3.67 5.48
CA LEU A 44 11.33 -3.89 6.91
C LEU A 44 12.58 -3.55 7.74
N ASP A 45 13.76 -3.56 7.12
CA ASP A 45 15.01 -3.06 7.72
C ASP A 45 15.14 -1.53 7.66
N GLY A 46 14.13 -0.84 7.12
CA GLY A 46 14.08 0.62 6.95
C GLY A 46 14.79 1.15 5.70
N SER A 47 15.43 0.28 4.90
CA SER A 47 16.06 0.68 3.65
C SER A 47 15.04 0.94 2.53
N GLU A 48 15.50 1.51 1.42
CA GLU A 48 14.70 1.73 0.21
C GLU A 48 13.38 2.49 0.42
N ARG A 49 13.33 3.39 1.41
CA ARG A 49 12.16 4.24 1.65
C ARG A 49 11.87 5.12 0.44
N LYS A 50 10.63 5.07 -0.06
CA LYS A 50 10.16 5.85 -1.21
C LYS A 50 8.70 6.25 -1.07
N ALA A 51 8.37 7.47 -1.46
CA ALA A 51 6.99 7.88 -1.70
C ALA A 51 6.49 7.30 -3.03
N ILE A 52 5.40 6.54 -2.99
CA ILE A 52 4.76 5.94 -4.17
C ILE A 52 3.52 6.71 -4.62
N VAL A 53 2.92 7.49 -3.72
CA VAL A 53 1.87 8.46 -4.04
C VAL A 53 2.11 9.71 -3.19
N ASP A 54 2.24 10.87 -3.82
CA ASP A 54 2.55 12.15 -3.15
C ASP A 54 1.72 13.33 -3.71
N THR A 55 0.73 13.03 -4.56
CA THR A 55 -0.14 14.00 -5.21
C THR A 55 -1.59 13.69 -4.93
N SER A 56 -2.44 14.72 -4.88
CA SER A 56 -3.90 14.57 -4.71
C SER A 56 -4.26 13.68 -3.50
N LEU A 57 -3.54 13.89 -2.39
CA LEU A 57 -3.76 13.25 -1.10
C LEU A 57 -4.00 14.34 -0.05
N PHE A 58 -4.87 14.06 0.90
CA PHE A 58 -5.13 14.98 2.00
C PHE A 58 -5.28 14.25 3.32
N TRP A 59 -6.27 13.36 3.46
CA TRP A 59 -6.43 12.51 4.66
C TRP A 59 -6.49 11.02 4.29
N PRO A 60 -5.39 10.43 3.78
CA PRO A 60 -5.29 9.00 3.60
C PRO A 60 -5.28 8.31 4.97
N ASN A 61 -6.41 7.68 5.32
CA ASN A 61 -6.64 7.16 6.67
C ASN A 61 -6.81 5.64 6.73
N GLY A 62 -7.00 4.98 5.59
CA GLY A 62 -7.11 3.54 5.49
C GLY A 62 -6.24 3.03 4.35
N LEU A 63 -5.51 1.93 4.57
CA LEU A 63 -4.64 1.30 3.58
C LEU A 63 -4.75 -0.22 3.62
N THR A 64 -4.85 -0.87 2.46
CA THR A 64 -4.81 -2.34 2.35
C THR A 64 -4.15 -2.78 1.04
N ILE A 65 -3.68 -4.02 1.00
CA ILE A 65 -2.97 -4.61 -0.13
C ILE A 65 -3.74 -5.85 -0.60
N ASP A 66 -3.95 -5.94 -1.90
CA ASP A 66 -4.34 -7.15 -2.60
C ASP A 66 -3.07 -7.80 -3.16
N TYR A 67 -2.60 -8.87 -2.50
CA TYR A 67 -1.36 -9.56 -2.88
C TYR A 67 -1.47 -10.28 -4.23
N PRO A 68 -2.52 -11.08 -4.51
CA PRO A 68 -2.68 -11.72 -5.81
C PRO A 68 -2.68 -10.73 -6.99
N LEU A 69 -3.34 -9.58 -6.85
CA LEU A 69 -3.40 -8.56 -7.91
C LEU A 69 -2.23 -7.56 -7.86
N GLN A 70 -1.38 -7.63 -6.83
CA GLN A 70 -0.30 -6.67 -6.57
C GLN A 70 -0.80 -5.21 -6.59
N ARG A 71 -1.92 -4.97 -5.89
CA ARG A 71 -2.54 -3.64 -5.84
C ARG A 71 -2.62 -3.10 -4.42
N LEU A 72 -2.34 -1.81 -4.31
CA LEU A 72 -2.57 -1.02 -3.12
C LEU A 72 -3.93 -0.34 -3.24
N TYR A 73 -4.68 -0.30 -2.15
CA TYR A 73 -5.95 0.43 -2.03
C TYR A 73 -5.90 1.34 -0.82
N TRP A 74 -6.39 2.57 -0.98
CA TRP A 74 -6.49 3.52 0.12
C TRP A 74 -7.76 4.34 0.07
N ALA A 75 -8.20 4.76 1.26
CA ALA A 75 -9.31 5.68 1.44
C ALA A 75 -8.79 7.07 1.84
N ASP A 76 -9.13 8.09 1.06
CA ASP A 76 -8.89 9.50 1.41
C ASP A 76 -10.18 10.13 1.94
N ALA A 77 -10.20 10.38 3.25
CA ALA A 77 -11.39 10.86 3.95
C ALA A 77 -11.80 12.28 3.55
N LYS A 78 -10.85 13.11 3.12
CA LYS A 78 -11.13 14.50 2.71
C LYS A 78 -11.64 14.57 1.28
N HIS A 79 -11.04 13.79 0.39
CA HIS A 79 -11.43 13.74 -1.01
C HIS A 79 -12.67 12.87 -1.25
N HIS A 80 -13.10 12.08 -0.26
CA HIS A 80 -14.23 11.16 -0.35
C HIS A 80 -14.07 10.14 -1.50
N VAL A 81 -12.86 9.63 -1.68
CA VAL A 81 -12.51 8.66 -2.72
C VAL A 81 -11.89 7.41 -2.12
N ILE A 82 -12.08 6.29 -2.84
CA ILE A 82 -11.22 5.12 -2.72
C ILE A 82 -10.40 5.03 -4.00
N GLU A 83 -9.08 4.96 -3.86
CA GLU A 83 -8.16 4.87 -4.98
C GLU A 83 -7.32 3.61 -4.89
N THR A 84 -6.77 3.22 -6.04
CA THR A 84 -5.92 2.05 -6.17
C THR A 84 -4.77 2.31 -7.13
N SER A 85 -3.63 1.69 -6.88
CA SER A 85 -2.47 1.65 -7.77
C SER A 85 -1.80 0.27 -7.71
N ALA A 86 -0.83 0.01 -8.56
CA ALA A 86 0.16 -1.03 -8.32
C ALA A 86 1.04 -0.67 -7.10
N LEU A 87 1.82 -1.65 -6.60
CA LEU A 87 2.69 -1.49 -5.43
C LEU A 87 3.88 -0.51 -5.62
N ASP A 88 4.15 -0.10 -6.86
CA ASP A 88 5.15 0.93 -7.19
C ASP A 88 4.52 2.33 -7.38
N GLY A 89 3.19 2.45 -7.26
CA GLY A 89 2.42 3.68 -7.48
C GLY A 89 1.89 3.84 -8.91
N SER A 90 2.27 2.97 -9.85
CA SER A 90 1.80 3.03 -11.24
C SER A 90 0.33 2.59 -11.37
N GLY A 91 -0.31 2.94 -12.49
CA GLY A 91 -1.70 2.51 -12.77
C GLY A 91 -2.72 3.01 -11.73
N ARG A 92 -2.48 4.20 -11.16
CA ARG A 92 -3.37 4.86 -10.21
C ARG A 92 -4.72 5.15 -10.86
N ARG A 93 -5.82 4.76 -10.19
CA ARG A 93 -7.19 5.07 -10.59
C ARG A 93 -8.13 5.17 -9.39
N ARG A 94 -9.24 5.88 -9.55
CA ARG A 94 -10.35 5.90 -8.60
C ARG A 94 -11.21 4.65 -8.76
N VAL A 95 -11.52 4.00 -7.65
CA VAL A 95 -12.46 2.88 -7.57
C VAL A 95 -13.86 3.40 -7.27
N ILE A 96 -13.94 4.37 -6.37
CA ILE A 96 -15.18 5.04 -5.96
C ILE A 96 -14.90 6.53 -5.87
N GLU A 97 -15.82 7.32 -6.44
CA GLU A 97 -15.93 8.75 -6.23
C GLU A 97 -17.42 9.10 -6.04
N ARG A 98 -17.69 10.14 -5.24
CA ARG A 98 -19.04 10.56 -4.87
C ARG A 98 -19.43 11.86 -5.56
#